data_AF-A0A6P3DRY0-F1
#
_entry.id   AF-A0A6P3DRY0-F1
#
_cell.length_a   1.000
_cell.length_b   1.000
_cell.length_c   1.000
_cell.angle_alpha   90.00
_cell.angle_beta   90.00
_cell.angle_gamma   90.00
#
_symmetry.space_group_name_H-M   'P 1'
#
loop_
_entity.id
_entity.type
_entity.pdbx_description
1 polymer ?
#
loop_
_entity_poly.entity_id
_entity_poly.type
_entity_poly.pdbx_seq_one_letter_code
_entity_poly.pdbx_strand_id
1 'polypeptide(L)'
;MNMLMRSIIISLNKSQVIKKHASVQQTIVNNFHNNKILYNKDNPDSDVIPYRFKVQIKEKRTFLEIIRIYKRDDHARKAQLQFIPTALKYMDEFDVNKDLECYKALFDIFPKGRYVPENKFQHMMYHYPKHQDTALLILNKMESNFVIPDYEMQKMIKDTFGKYGLVMKKCCSIFYWLPKFSQLNPWPLPTPIPTDAKVLAQFAIAKMSGVDVQANATVYSTKDVPDAIDDTWIVSTMSESQRKLLAVQPIDKSLTVEGPFVVWVDKYYIDYFVLKGETIKREIIYENYDDITKLKIPFWEKHNFKIPVTIHEQEDGVYYAMCATGTSSKDSLLSWIRCLQKTNPILEKVPVTFKLKSIKNEQLYIKNDKKPDVKQISGNVDATEK
;
A
#
# COMPACT_ATOMS: atom_id res chain seq x y z
N MET A 1 -25.39 -23.15 -26.36
CA MET A 1 -26.47 -24.08 -25.93
C MET A 1 -26.55 -25.18 -26.98
N ASN A 2 -26.10 -26.41 -26.66
CA ASN A 2 -25.86 -27.47 -27.66
C ASN A 2 -27.14 -27.94 -28.36
N MET A 3 -27.04 -28.27 -29.65
CA MET A 3 -28.13 -28.76 -30.52
C MET A 3 -28.86 -29.99 -29.94
N LEU A 4 -28.14 -30.86 -29.20
CA LEU A 4 -28.71 -32.02 -28.49
C LEU A 4 -29.69 -31.67 -27.38
N MET A 5 -29.52 -30.52 -26.71
CA MET A 5 -30.44 -30.06 -25.67
C MET A 5 -31.75 -29.53 -26.27
N ARG A 6 -31.69 -28.92 -27.46
CA ARG A 6 -32.91 -28.49 -28.17
C ARG A 6 -33.77 -29.66 -28.60
N SER A 7 -33.18 -30.77 -29.08
CA SER A 7 -33.95 -31.94 -29.52
C SER A 7 -34.65 -32.66 -28.35
N ILE A 8 -34.03 -32.71 -27.16
CA ILE A 8 -34.61 -33.33 -25.97
C ILE A 8 -35.78 -32.49 -25.42
N ILE A 9 -35.67 -31.16 -25.44
CA ILE A 9 -36.75 -30.26 -25.01
C ILE A 9 -37.96 -30.35 -25.96
N ILE A 10 -37.70 -30.47 -27.27
CA ILE A 10 -38.75 -30.61 -28.28
C ILE A 10 -39.47 -31.97 -28.17
N SER A 11 -38.77 -33.05 -27.80
CA SER A 11 -39.40 -34.36 -27.61
C SER A 11 -40.21 -34.45 -26.33
N LEU A 12 -39.72 -33.88 -25.22
CA LEU A 12 -40.43 -33.85 -23.93
C LEU A 12 -41.71 -33.00 -23.98
N ASN A 13 -41.71 -31.88 -24.70
CA ASN A 13 -42.89 -31.03 -24.89
C ASN A 13 -43.98 -31.63 -25.80
N LYS A 14 -43.69 -32.71 -26.52
CA LYS A 14 -44.67 -33.43 -27.34
C LYS A 14 -45.45 -34.50 -26.57
N SER A 15 -45.01 -34.89 -25.37
CA SER A 15 -45.71 -35.88 -24.55
C SER A 15 -46.96 -35.26 -23.90
N GLN A 16 -48.15 -35.79 -24.22
CA GLN A 16 -49.43 -35.32 -23.66
C GLN A 16 -49.55 -35.56 -22.15
N VAL A 17 -48.82 -36.55 -21.61
CA VAL A 17 -48.83 -36.90 -20.18
C VAL A 17 -48.18 -35.79 -19.34
N ILE A 18 -47.12 -35.16 -19.85
CA ILE A 18 -46.37 -34.10 -19.17
C ILE A 18 -47.14 -32.76 -19.19
N LYS A 19 -48.07 -32.58 -20.15
CA LYS A 19 -48.91 -31.36 -20.23
C LYS A 19 -50.02 -31.29 -19.19
N LYS A 20 -50.54 -32.43 -18.72
CA LYS A 20 -51.72 -32.49 -17.84
C LYS A 20 -51.39 -32.33 -16.34
N HIS A 21 -50.16 -32.60 -15.92
CA HIS A 21 -49.77 -32.54 -14.52
C HIS A 21 -48.81 -31.37 -14.25
N ALA A 22 -49.36 -30.27 -13.73
CA ALA A 22 -48.61 -29.06 -13.37
C ALA A 22 -47.47 -29.34 -12.38
N SER A 23 -47.67 -30.28 -11.45
CA SER A 23 -46.64 -30.71 -10.48
C SER A 23 -45.40 -31.32 -11.14
N VAL A 24 -45.58 -32.11 -12.21
CA VAL A 24 -44.45 -32.73 -12.94
C VAL A 24 -43.69 -31.68 -13.73
N GLN A 25 -44.38 -30.75 -14.38
CA GLN A 25 -43.73 -29.61 -15.05
C GLN A 25 -42.94 -28.76 -14.07
N GLN A 26 -43.51 -28.47 -12.91
CA GLN A 26 -42.87 -27.66 -11.88
C GLN A 26 -41.69 -28.39 -11.25
N THR A 27 -41.74 -29.71 -11.11
CA THR A 27 -40.61 -30.54 -10.65
C THR A 27 -39.49 -30.60 -11.69
N ILE A 28 -39.82 -30.70 -12.98
CA ILE A 28 -38.82 -30.67 -14.06
C ILE A 28 -38.18 -29.29 -14.17
N VAL A 29 -38.98 -28.22 -14.19
CA VAL A 29 -38.51 -26.83 -14.21
C VAL A 29 -37.67 -26.52 -12.96
N ASN A 30 -38.11 -26.95 -11.78
CA ASN A 30 -37.33 -26.81 -10.55
C ASN A 30 -36.06 -27.64 -10.57
N ASN A 31 -36.02 -28.84 -11.16
CA ASN A 31 -34.78 -29.61 -11.32
C ASN A 31 -33.82 -28.96 -12.34
N PHE A 32 -34.35 -28.33 -13.40
CA PHE A 32 -33.54 -27.57 -14.36
C PHE A 32 -32.98 -26.26 -13.78
N HIS A 33 -33.72 -25.57 -12.91
CA HIS A 33 -33.26 -24.39 -12.19
C HIS A 33 -32.35 -24.75 -11.00
N ASN A 34 -32.65 -25.83 -10.28
CA ASN A 34 -31.82 -26.39 -9.19
C ASN A 34 -30.70 -27.30 -9.71
N ASN A 35 -30.21 -27.09 -10.93
CA ASN A 35 -29.16 -27.90 -11.55
C ASN A 35 -27.83 -27.83 -10.76
N LYS A 36 -27.78 -28.58 -9.66
CA LYS A 36 -26.59 -29.27 -9.12
C LYS A 36 -25.97 -30.21 -10.18
N ILE A 37 -26.69 -30.53 -11.26
CA ILE A 37 -26.22 -31.37 -12.37
C ILE A 37 -25.29 -30.60 -13.33
N LEU A 38 -25.32 -29.25 -13.36
CA LEU A 38 -24.40 -28.45 -14.17
C LEU A 38 -23.11 -28.05 -13.44
N TYR A 39 -23.04 -28.30 -12.14
CA TYR A 39 -21.84 -28.19 -11.34
C TYR A 39 -21.38 -29.60 -10.97
N ASN A 40 -20.80 -30.33 -11.93
CA ASN A 40 -19.73 -31.24 -11.58
C ASN A 40 -18.68 -30.39 -10.87
N LYS A 41 -18.64 -30.50 -9.54
CA LYS A 41 -17.70 -29.80 -8.67
C LYS A 41 -16.30 -30.41 -8.73
N ASP A 42 -16.16 -31.48 -9.51
CA ASP A 42 -14.90 -32.17 -9.75
C ASP A 42 -14.45 -31.87 -11.20
N ASN A 43 -13.99 -30.63 -11.42
CA ASN A 43 -13.11 -30.36 -12.55
C ASN A 43 -11.70 -30.71 -12.05
N PRO A 44 -11.08 -31.83 -12.47
CA PRO A 44 -9.76 -32.22 -11.99
C PRO A 44 -8.68 -31.15 -12.30
N ASP A 45 -8.94 -30.25 -13.25
CA ASP A 45 -8.02 -29.18 -13.65
C ASP A 45 -7.96 -28.00 -12.68
N SER A 46 -8.99 -27.76 -11.84
CA SER A 46 -8.96 -26.61 -10.92
C SER A 46 -7.95 -26.79 -9.78
N ASP A 47 -7.64 -28.04 -9.41
CA ASP A 47 -6.68 -28.37 -8.37
C ASP A 47 -5.24 -28.43 -8.89
N VAL A 48 -5.05 -28.63 -10.20
CA VAL A 48 -3.73 -28.63 -10.87
C VAL A 48 -3.13 -27.22 -10.91
N ILE A 49 -3.96 -26.19 -11.05
CA ILE A 49 -3.51 -24.80 -11.22
C ILE A 49 -2.84 -24.26 -9.94
N PRO A 50 -3.41 -24.41 -8.72
CA PRO A 50 -2.74 -24.03 -7.48
C PRO A 50 -1.42 -24.77 -7.23
N TYR A 51 -1.30 -26.03 -7.66
CA TYR A 51 -0.08 -26.82 -7.45
C TYR A 51 1.13 -26.22 -8.19
N ARG A 52 0.93 -25.64 -9.38
CA ARG A 52 2.00 -25.02 -10.18
C ARG A 52 2.71 -23.86 -9.47
N PHE A 53 2.02 -23.19 -8.54
CA PHE A 53 2.57 -22.06 -7.79
C PHE A 53 3.20 -22.47 -6.44
N LYS A 54 3.06 -23.73 -6.02
CA LYS A 54 3.72 -24.27 -4.81
C LYS A 54 5.18 -24.63 -5.12
N VAL A 55 6.03 -23.61 -5.20
CA VAL A 55 7.48 -23.76 -5.45
C VAL A 55 8.29 -23.31 -4.23
N GLN A 56 9.44 -23.95 -3.98
CA GLN A 56 10.33 -23.60 -2.87
C GLN A 56 11.01 -22.23 -3.06
N ILE A 57 11.37 -21.88 -4.30
CA ILE A 57 12.03 -20.61 -4.65
C ILE A 57 11.01 -19.64 -5.26
N LYS A 58 10.65 -18.60 -4.49
CA LYS A 58 9.65 -17.60 -4.85
C LYS A 58 10.31 -16.34 -5.44
N GLU A 59 10.90 -16.49 -6.62
CA GLU A 59 11.52 -15.39 -7.36
C GLU A 59 10.73 -15.01 -8.61
N LYS A 60 10.95 -13.80 -9.12
CA LYS A 60 10.39 -13.31 -10.40
C LYS A 60 10.61 -14.28 -11.56
N ARG A 61 11.83 -14.84 -11.68
CA ARG A 61 12.20 -15.74 -12.79
C ARG A 61 11.34 -17.00 -12.78
N THR A 62 11.11 -17.57 -11.61
CA THR A 62 10.23 -18.72 -11.41
C THR A 62 8.81 -18.40 -11.84
N PHE A 63 8.29 -17.24 -11.45
CA PHE A 63 6.94 -16.82 -11.83
C PHE A 63 6.77 -16.69 -13.36
N LEU A 64 7.74 -16.07 -14.05
CA LEU A 64 7.74 -15.97 -15.51
C LEU A 64 7.86 -17.35 -16.19
N GLU A 65 8.66 -18.26 -15.63
CA GLU A 65 8.79 -19.61 -16.17
C GLU A 65 7.49 -20.42 -16.02
N ILE A 66 6.77 -20.29 -14.89
CA ILE A 66 5.45 -20.91 -14.71
C ILE A 66 4.47 -20.45 -15.80
N ILE A 67 4.48 -19.15 -16.14
CA ILE A 67 3.64 -18.61 -17.22
C ILE A 67 4.07 -19.18 -18.59
N ARG A 68 5.38 -19.33 -18.84
CA ARG A 68 5.90 -19.92 -20.08
C ARG A 68 5.51 -21.39 -20.21
N ILE A 69 5.62 -22.18 -19.14
CA ILE A 69 5.18 -23.57 -19.10
C ILE A 69 3.68 -23.65 -19.38
N TYR A 70 2.87 -22.79 -18.74
CA TYR A 70 1.44 -22.74 -19.01
C TYR A 70 1.10 -22.45 -20.48
N LYS A 71 1.83 -21.52 -21.13
CA LYS A 71 1.67 -21.23 -22.56
C LYS A 71 2.04 -22.41 -23.48
N ARG A 72 2.99 -23.26 -23.07
CA ARG A 72 3.38 -24.46 -23.82
C ARG A 72 2.32 -25.57 -23.67
N ASP A 73 1.79 -25.77 -22.45
CA ASP A 73 0.87 -26.87 -22.15
C ASP A 73 -0.56 -26.64 -22.68
N ASP A 74 -1.13 -25.44 -22.48
CA ASP A 74 -2.56 -25.18 -22.77
C ASP A 74 -2.76 -24.64 -24.20
N HIS A 75 -2.58 -25.52 -25.20
CA HIS A 75 -2.85 -25.20 -26.61
C HIS A 75 -4.29 -24.73 -26.86
N ALA A 76 -5.26 -25.18 -26.05
CA ALA A 76 -6.67 -24.87 -26.21
C ALA A 76 -7.11 -23.57 -25.49
N ARG A 77 -6.26 -23.01 -24.62
CA ARG A 77 -6.50 -21.80 -23.80
C ARG A 77 -7.84 -21.83 -23.05
N LYS A 78 -8.27 -23.03 -22.63
CA LYS A 78 -9.57 -23.22 -21.96
C LYS A 78 -9.50 -22.81 -20.50
N ALA A 79 -8.35 -23.00 -19.85
CA ALA A 79 -8.16 -22.76 -18.42
C ALA A 79 -7.70 -21.35 -18.06
N GLN A 80 -7.50 -20.46 -19.05
CA GLN A 80 -6.97 -19.10 -18.84
C GLN A 80 -7.76 -18.27 -17.81
N LEU A 81 -9.08 -18.46 -17.79
CA LEU A 81 -10.00 -17.77 -16.88
C LEU A 81 -9.77 -18.15 -15.42
N GLN A 82 -9.22 -19.33 -15.15
CA GLN A 82 -8.89 -19.81 -13.80
C GLN A 82 -7.42 -19.57 -13.46
N PHE A 83 -6.54 -19.75 -14.45
CA PHE A 83 -5.11 -19.54 -14.29
C PHE A 83 -4.78 -18.11 -13.91
N ILE A 84 -5.31 -17.11 -14.64
CA ILE A 84 -4.98 -15.69 -14.40
C ILE A 84 -5.37 -15.24 -12.98
N PRO A 85 -6.62 -15.42 -12.50
CA PRO A 85 -6.97 -15.02 -11.14
C PRO A 85 -6.15 -15.75 -10.07
N THR A 86 -5.78 -17.01 -10.32
CA THR A 86 -4.93 -17.77 -9.40
C THR A 86 -3.52 -17.19 -9.37
N ALA A 87 -2.93 -16.91 -10.53
CA ALA A 87 -1.62 -16.27 -10.65
C ALA A 87 -1.60 -14.90 -9.95
N LEU A 88 -2.65 -14.09 -10.10
CA LEU A 88 -2.76 -12.77 -9.45
C LEU A 88 -2.77 -12.86 -7.92
N LYS A 89 -3.31 -13.93 -7.33
CA LYS A 89 -3.25 -14.16 -5.87
C LYS A 89 -1.83 -14.47 -5.41
N TYR A 90 -1.10 -15.28 -6.19
CA TYR A 90 0.27 -15.67 -5.86
C TYR A 90 1.29 -14.57 -6.13
N MET A 91 1.00 -13.52 -6.91
CA MET A 91 1.93 -12.41 -7.15
C MET A 91 2.46 -11.77 -5.85
N ASP A 92 1.63 -11.70 -4.81
CA ASP A 92 2.01 -11.18 -3.50
C ASP A 92 3.08 -12.05 -2.82
N GLU A 93 3.04 -13.37 -3.02
CA GLU A 93 4.00 -14.31 -2.43
C GLU A 93 5.36 -14.33 -3.16
N PHE A 94 5.37 -13.99 -4.45
CA PHE A 94 6.59 -13.92 -5.28
C PHE A 94 7.20 -12.51 -5.30
N ASP A 95 6.62 -11.54 -4.57
CA ASP A 95 7.00 -10.12 -4.55
C ASP A 95 7.08 -9.47 -5.95
N VAL A 96 6.29 -9.97 -6.91
CA VAL A 96 6.25 -9.47 -8.30
C VAL A 96 5.12 -8.44 -8.52
N ASN A 97 4.55 -7.92 -7.45
CA ASN A 97 3.37 -7.07 -7.48
C ASN A 97 3.55 -5.75 -8.23
N LYS A 98 4.76 -5.17 -8.14
CA LYS A 98 5.08 -3.89 -8.77
C LYS A 98 5.68 -4.06 -10.18
N ASP A 99 5.92 -5.30 -10.60
CA ASP A 99 6.63 -5.61 -11.83
C ASP A 99 5.70 -5.66 -13.05
N LEU A 100 5.89 -4.68 -13.95
CA LEU A 100 5.06 -4.55 -15.15
C LEU A 100 5.24 -5.72 -16.13
N GLU A 101 6.44 -6.28 -16.23
CA GLU A 101 6.74 -7.40 -17.12
C GLU A 101 5.88 -8.63 -16.81
N CYS A 102 5.64 -8.91 -15.52
CA CYS A 102 4.79 -10.01 -15.09
C CYS A 102 3.34 -9.82 -15.52
N TYR A 103 2.79 -8.60 -15.42
CA TYR A 103 1.44 -8.29 -15.90
C TYR A 103 1.34 -8.39 -17.42
N LYS A 104 2.34 -7.93 -18.17
CA LYS A 104 2.39 -8.11 -19.64
C LYS A 104 2.41 -9.60 -19.99
N ALA A 105 3.21 -10.41 -19.30
CA ALA A 105 3.30 -11.85 -19.54
C ALA A 105 1.96 -12.57 -19.28
N LEU A 106 1.25 -12.19 -18.21
CA LEU A 106 -0.11 -12.68 -17.90
C LEU A 106 -1.12 -12.24 -18.96
N PHE A 107 -1.05 -11.00 -19.43
CA PHE A 107 -1.99 -10.50 -20.44
C PHE A 107 -1.79 -11.18 -21.80
N ASP A 108 -0.55 -11.49 -22.17
CA ASP A 108 -0.22 -12.19 -23.42
C ASP A 108 -0.76 -13.65 -23.48
N ILE A 109 -1.31 -14.17 -22.38
CA ILE A 109 -2.05 -15.45 -22.38
C ILE A 109 -3.32 -15.34 -23.23
N PHE A 110 -3.96 -14.16 -23.29
CA PHE A 110 -5.16 -13.97 -24.09
C PHE A 110 -4.84 -14.08 -25.59
N PRO A 111 -5.67 -14.76 -26.40
CA PRO A 111 -5.51 -14.78 -27.85
C PRO A 111 -5.79 -13.40 -28.45
N LYS A 112 -4.84 -12.89 -29.22
CA LYS A 112 -4.96 -11.62 -29.97
C LYS A 112 -6.05 -11.76 -31.05
N GLY A 113 -6.85 -10.72 -31.24
CA GLY A 113 -7.90 -10.63 -32.26
C GLY A 113 -9.23 -11.33 -31.94
N ARG A 114 -9.23 -12.41 -31.14
CA ARG A 114 -10.45 -13.24 -30.93
C ARG A 114 -11.59 -12.50 -30.23
N TYR A 115 -11.28 -11.55 -29.35
CA TYR A 115 -12.29 -10.84 -28.55
C TYR A 115 -12.61 -9.45 -29.08
N VAL A 116 -12.12 -9.11 -30.27
CA VAL A 116 -12.39 -7.82 -30.90
C VAL A 116 -13.82 -7.84 -31.42
N PRO A 117 -14.70 -6.93 -30.95
CA PRO A 117 -16.03 -6.79 -31.52
C PRO A 117 -15.95 -6.27 -32.96
N GLU A 118 -16.68 -6.92 -33.88
CA GLU A 118 -16.74 -6.54 -35.30
C GLU A 118 -17.99 -5.70 -35.61
N ASN A 119 -19.10 -6.00 -34.93
CA ASN A 119 -20.41 -5.40 -35.18
C ASN A 119 -20.76 -4.30 -34.17
N LYS A 120 -21.55 -3.30 -34.59
CA LYS A 120 -22.07 -2.23 -33.70
C LYS A 120 -22.83 -2.81 -32.49
N PHE A 121 -23.61 -3.87 -32.69
CA PHE A 121 -24.30 -4.56 -31.59
C PHE A 121 -23.34 -5.25 -30.62
N GLN A 122 -22.24 -5.83 -31.10
CA GLN A 122 -21.21 -6.42 -30.23
C GLN A 122 -20.43 -5.35 -29.47
N HIS A 123 -20.26 -4.15 -30.04
CA HIS A 123 -19.69 -3.01 -29.31
C HIS A 123 -20.63 -2.49 -28.23
N MET A 124 -21.94 -2.45 -28.52
CA MET A 124 -22.95 -2.01 -27.55
C MET A 124 -23.13 -3.03 -26.42
N MET A 125 -23.05 -4.31 -26.74
CA MET A 125 -23.18 -5.41 -25.79
C MET A 125 -21.84 -5.76 -25.14
N TYR A 126 -21.88 -6.38 -23.96
CA TYR A 126 -20.67 -6.81 -23.26
C TYR A 126 -20.10 -8.10 -23.90
N HIS A 127 -19.38 -7.95 -25.03
CA HIS A 127 -18.87 -9.07 -25.84
C HIS A 127 -17.79 -9.87 -25.11
N TYR A 128 -17.99 -11.18 -24.90
CA TYR A 128 -17.10 -12.03 -24.08
C TYR A 128 -16.92 -11.53 -22.64
N PRO A 129 -18.00 -11.49 -21.83
CA PRO A 129 -18.01 -10.85 -20.52
C PRO A 129 -16.96 -11.41 -19.56
N LYS A 130 -16.87 -12.74 -19.44
CA LYS A 130 -15.92 -13.41 -18.52
C LYS A 130 -14.46 -13.10 -18.84
N HIS A 131 -14.12 -12.96 -20.12
CA HIS A 131 -12.75 -12.64 -20.55
C HIS A 131 -12.42 -11.18 -20.27
N GLN A 132 -13.37 -10.27 -20.53
CA GLN A 132 -13.22 -8.86 -20.17
C GLN A 132 -13.11 -8.67 -18.65
N ASP A 133 -13.92 -9.38 -17.85
CA ASP A 133 -13.84 -9.37 -16.38
C ASP A 133 -12.46 -9.83 -15.90
N THR A 134 -11.92 -10.90 -16.48
CA THR A 134 -10.58 -11.41 -16.12
C THR A 134 -9.48 -10.41 -16.50
N ALA A 135 -9.58 -9.77 -17.65
CA ALA A 135 -8.65 -8.71 -18.05
C ALA A 135 -8.77 -7.47 -17.15
N LEU A 136 -9.99 -7.11 -16.72
CA LEU A 136 -10.22 -6.06 -15.74
C LEU A 136 -9.62 -6.40 -14.38
N LEU A 137 -9.67 -7.67 -13.95
CA LEU A 137 -9.00 -8.10 -12.71
C LEU A 137 -7.49 -7.86 -12.76
N ILE A 138 -6.83 -8.11 -13.89
CA ILE A 138 -5.41 -7.78 -14.07
C ILE A 138 -5.20 -6.27 -13.90
N LEU A 139 -5.98 -5.45 -14.61
CA LEU A 139 -5.85 -3.99 -14.55
C LEU A 139 -6.18 -3.41 -13.17
N ASN A 140 -7.17 -3.97 -12.47
CA ASN A 140 -7.52 -3.57 -11.11
C ASN A 140 -6.40 -3.93 -10.11
N LYS A 141 -5.75 -5.08 -10.27
CA LYS A 141 -4.59 -5.46 -9.44
C LYS A 141 -3.40 -4.56 -9.73
N MET A 142 -3.14 -4.21 -10.99
CA MET A 142 -2.13 -3.21 -11.37
C MET A 142 -2.40 -1.86 -10.73
N GLU A 143 -3.64 -1.36 -10.81
CA GLU A 143 -4.05 -0.10 -10.20
C GLU A 143 -3.89 -0.13 -8.67
N SER A 144 -4.32 -1.23 -8.02
CA SER A 144 -4.18 -1.41 -6.57
C SER A 144 -2.72 -1.40 -6.11
N ASN A 145 -1.82 -1.87 -6.98
CA ASN A 145 -0.36 -1.89 -6.75
C ASN A 145 0.35 -0.63 -7.29
N PHE A 146 -0.40 0.37 -7.75
CA PHE A 146 0.10 1.62 -8.34
C PHE A 146 1.04 1.42 -9.55
N VAL A 147 0.84 0.34 -10.31
CA VAL A 147 1.61 0.06 -11.53
C VAL A 147 0.96 0.75 -12.72
N ILE A 148 1.71 1.66 -13.35
CA ILE A 148 1.28 2.38 -14.54
C ILE A 148 1.52 1.50 -15.78
N PRO A 149 0.51 1.31 -16.66
CA PRO A 149 0.68 0.52 -17.87
C PRO A 149 1.49 1.26 -18.93
N ASP A 150 2.41 0.55 -19.58
CA ASP A 150 3.15 1.05 -20.75
C ASP A 150 2.29 1.13 -22.01
N TYR A 151 2.78 1.85 -23.01
CA TYR A 151 2.25 1.85 -24.36
C TYR A 151 2.14 0.44 -24.97
N GLU A 152 3.10 -0.44 -24.67
CA GLU A 152 3.06 -1.84 -25.11
C GLU A 152 1.85 -2.59 -24.54
N MET A 153 1.55 -2.41 -23.25
CA MET A 153 0.39 -3.02 -22.60
C MET A 153 -0.91 -2.51 -23.23
N GLN A 154 -0.99 -1.20 -23.50
CA GLN A 154 -2.13 -0.61 -24.21
C GLN A 154 -2.31 -1.22 -25.61
N LYS A 155 -1.20 -1.41 -26.36
CA LYS A 155 -1.24 -2.06 -27.68
C LYS A 155 -1.75 -3.49 -27.58
N MET A 156 -1.27 -4.27 -26.61
CA MET A 156 -1.75 -5.63 -26.38
C MET A 156 -3.24 -5.69 -26.08
N ILE A 157 -3.76 -4.75 -25.27
CA ILE A 157 -5.19 -4.64 -24.97
C ILE A 157 -5.97 -4.31 -26.23
N LYS A 158 -5.49 -3.35 -27.04
CA LYS A 158 -6.10 -2.97 -28.31
C LYS A 158 -6.18 -4.16 -29.27
N ASP A 159 -5.10 -4.92 -29.39
CA ASP A 159 -5.02 -6.08 -30.29
C ASP A 159 -5.91 -7.24 -29.81
N THR A 160 -6.19 -7.33 -28.50
CA THR A 160 -6.97 -8.42 -27.90
C THR A 160 -8.46 -8.14 -27.84
N PHE A 161 -8.86 -6.98 -27.31
CA PHE A 161 -10.26 -6.59 -27.04
C PHE A 161 -10.77 -5.44 -27.92
N GLY A 162 -9.89 -4.85 -28.74
CA GLY A 162 -10.24 -3.72 -29.61
C GLY A 162 -10.10 -2.35 -28.94
N LYS A 163 -10.39 -1.30 -29.72
CA LYS A 163 -10.28 0.10 -29.28
C LYS A 163 -11.41 0.54 -28.35
N TYR A 164 -12.60 -0.02 -28.55
CA TYR A 164 -13.83 0.40 -27.87
C TYR A 164 -14.34 -0.73 -26.98
N GLY A 165 -13.76 -0.83 -25.77
CA GLY A 165 -14.11 -1.85 -24.77
C GLY A 165 -13.87 -1.34 -23.35
N LEU A 166 -14.48 -2.01 -22.36
CA LEU A 166 -14.32 -1.64 -20.94
C LEU A 166 -12.87 -1.78 -20.47
N VAL A 167 -12.18 -2.83 -20.94
CA VAL A 167 -10.76 -3.06 -20.65
C VAL A 167 -9.89 -1.89 -21.13
N MET A 168 -10.13 -1.40 -22.36
CA MET A 168 -9.42 -0.24 -22.90
C MET A 168 -9.75 1.03 -22.12
N LYS A 169 -11.03 1.27 -21.80
CA LYS A 169 -11.44 2.42 -20.97
C LYS A 169 -10.74 2.41 -19.61
N LYS A 170 -10.69 1.25 -18.95
CA LYS A 170 -9.99 1.09 -17.67
C LYS A 170 -8.50 1.39 -17.81
N CYS A 171 -7.84 0.86 -18.83
CA CYS A 171 -6.44 1.16 -19.11
C CYS A 171 -6.19 2.66 -19.31
N CYS A 172 -7.05 3.34 -20.08
CA CYS A 172 -6.96 4.80 -20.27
C CYS A 172 -7.19 5.57 -18.97
N SER A 173 -8.13 5.15 -18.13
CA SER A 173 -8.36 5.75 -16.81
C SER A 173 -7.12 5.65 -15.93
N ILE A 174 -6.49 4.47 -15.87
CA ILE A 174 -5.25 4.26 -15.13
C ILE A 174 -4.13 5.17 -15.68
N PHE A 175 -3.97 5.20 -17.01
CA PHE A 175 -2.95 6.00 -17.69
C PHE A 175 -3.13 7.51 -17.45
N TYR A 176 -4.36 7.99 -17.31
CA TYR A 176 -4.66 9.39 -17.06
C TYR A 176 -4.55 9.77 -15.58
N TRP A 177 -5.07 8.94 -14.67
CA TRP A 177 -5.20 9.28 -13.25
C TRP A 177 -3.97 8.93 -12.41
N LEU A 178 -3.35 7.75 -12.59
CA LEU A 178 -2.23 7.32 -11.74
C LEU A 178 -1.02 8.29 -11.77
N PRO A 179 -0.57 8.80 -12.93
CA PRO A 179 0.54 9.75 -12.95
C PRO A 179 0.23 11.03 -12.18
N LYS A 180 -1.02 11.51 -12.25
CA LYS A 180 -1.46 12.70 -11.50
C LYS A 180 -1.46 12.45 -10.01
N PHE A 181 -1.95 11.29 -9.55
CA PHE A 181 -1.90 10.92 -8.14
C PHE A 181 -0.46 10.75 -7.63
N SER A 182 0.43 10.19 -8.45
CA SER A 182 1.84 10.06 -8.09
C SER A 182 2.51 11.42 -7.90
N GLN A 183 2.14 12.43 -8.70
CA GLN A 183 2.68 13.79 -8.59
C GLN A 183 2.04 14.62 -7.48
N LEU A 184 0.82 14.29 -7.05
CA LEU A 184 0.14 14.97 -5.94
C LEU A 184 0.75 14.66 -4.58
N ASN A 185 1.50 13.57 -4.43
CA ASN A 185 2.15 13.23 -3.18
C ASN A 185 3.29 14.23 -2.87
N PRO A 186 3.20 15.04 -1.80
CA PRO A 186 4.25 16.00 -1.45
C PRO A 186 5.54 15.33 -0.95
N TRP A 187 5.47 14.06 -0.54
CA TRP A 187 6.61 13.32 0.02
C TRP A 187 6.86 12.03 -0.77
N PRO A 188 7.48 12.12 -1.95
CA PRO A 188 7.81 10.95 -2.75
C PRO A 188 8.85 10.08 -2.04
N LEU A 189 8.70 8.76 -2.15
CA LEU A 189 9.65 7.77 -1.64
C LEU A 189 10.48 7.20 -2.80
N PRO A 190 11.75 6.84 -2.57
CA PRO A 190 12.54 6.18 -3.60
C PRO A 190 12.00 4.78 -3.92
N THR A 191 12.15 4.38 -5.18
CA THR A 191 11.81 3.05 -5.70
C THR A 191 13.10 2.33 -6.13
N PRO A 192 13.44 1.16 -5.56
CA PRO A 192 12.75 0.41 -4.50
C PRO A 192 12.83 1.08 -3.14
N ILE A 193 11.87 0.74 -2.27
CA ILE A 193 11.76 1.32 -0.94
C ILE A 193 12.88 0.77 -0.04
N PRO A 194 13.58 1.62 0.73
CA PRO A 194 14.58 1.18 1.69
C PRO A 194 13.95 0.25 2.74
N THR A 195 14.63 -0.86 3.01
CA THR A 195 14.20 -1.82 4.05
C THR A 195 14.73 -1.46 5.43
N ASP A 196 15.76 -0.60 5.51
CA ASP A 196 16.34 -0.17 6.78
C ASP A 196 15.35 0.71 7.58
N ALA A 197 15.05 0.27 8.80
CA ALA A 197 14.12 0.94 9.70
C ALA A 197 14.56 2.38 10.04
N LYS A 198 15.88 2.62 10.13
CA LYS A 198 16.43 3.96 10.42
C LYS A 198 16.10 4.96 9.30
N VAL A 199 16.32 4.55 8.06
CA VAL A 199 16.03 5.37 6.88
C VAL A 199 14.52 5.60 6.73
N LEU A 200 13.71 4.56 6.96
CA LEU A 200 12.25 4.68 6.97
C LEU A 200 11.76 5.70 8.02
N ALA A 201 12.36 5.69 9.22
CA ALA A 201 12.04 6.65 10.27
C ALA A 201 12.41 8.09 9.90
N GLN A 202 13.52 8.29 9.19
CA GLN A 202 13.86 9.61 8.65
C GLN A 202 12.79 10.11 7.67
N PHE A 203 12.30 9.25 6.77
CA PHE A 203 11.20 9.62 5.87
C PHE A 203 9.90 9.91 6.62
N ALA A 204 9.55 9.12 7.64
CA ALA A 204 8.36 9.38 8.47
C ALA A 204 8.44 10.73 9.17
N ILE A 205 9.58 11.02 9.79
CA ILE A 205 9.79 12.26 10.53
C ILE A 205 9.82 13.45 9.57
N ALA A 206 10.50 13.35 8.42
CA ALA A 206 10.51 14.39 7.38
C ALA A 206 9.11 14.67 6.82
N LYS A 207 8.30 13.61 6.62
CA LYS A 207 6.90 13.73 6.22
C LYS A 207 6.07 14.52 7.24
N MET A 208 6.22 14.22 8.54
CA MET A 208 5.51 14.97 9.59
C MET A 208 6.03 16.40 9.75
N SER A 209 7.35 16.59 9.64
CA SER A 209 7.97 17.90 9.82
C SER A 209 7.79 18.83 8.63
N GLY A 210 7.38 18.33 7.46
CA GLY A 210 7.22 19.12 6.23
C GLY A 210 6.19 20.26 6.30
N VAL A 211 5.38 20.33 7.37
CA VAL A 211 4.50 21.48 7.64
C VAL A 211 5.30 22.71 8.07
N ASP A 212 6.41 22.52 8.79
CA ASP A 212 7.31 23.61 9.21
C ASP A 212 8.59 23.59 8.39
N VAL A 213 8.86 24.67 7.66
CA VAL A 213 10.05 24.82 6.83
C VAL A 213 11.33 24.88 7.68
N GLN A 214 11.24 25.31 8.95
CA GLN A 214 12.39 25.45 9.85
C GLN A 214 12.69 24.17 10.64
N ALA A 215 11.91 23.10 10.45
CA ALA A 215 12.12 21.85 11.17
C ALA A 215 13.25 21.02 10.55
N ASN A 216 14.26 20.71 11.37
CA ASN A 216 15.40 19.89 10.97
C ASN A 216 15.34 18.50 11.62
N ALA A 217 15.42 17.45 10.79
CA ALA A 217 15.55 16.09 11.26
C ALA A 217 17.01 15.79 11.64
N THR A 218 17.22 15.47 12.91
CA THR A 218 18.51 15.11 13.50
C THR A 218 18.50 13.63 13.88
N VAL A 219 19.64 12.97 13.67
CA VAL A 219 19.81 11.54 13.92
C VAL A 219 20.82 11.36 15.03
N TYR A 220 20.40 10.77 16.13
CA TYR A 220 21.25 10.46 17.28
C TYR A 220 21.52 8.96 17.36
N SER A 221 22.72 8.62 17.81
CA SER A 221 23.05 7.27 18.28
C SER A 221 23.10 7.29 19.80
N THR A 222 22.44 6.31 20.43
CA THR A 222 22.44 6.14 21.89
C THR A 222 23.83 5.84 22.45
N LYS A 223 24.78 5.35 21.64
CA LYS A 223 26.20 5.18 22.01
C LYS A 223 26.85 6.48 22.49
N ASP A 224 26.38 7.61 21.99
CA ASP A 224 26.92 8.93 22.30
C ASP A 224 26.33 9.53 23.60
N VAL A 225 25.42 8.79 24.25
CA VAL A 225 24.71 9.22 25.45
C VAL A 225 25.25 8.43 26.65
N PRO A 226 25.75 9.12 27.71
CA PRO A 226 26.14 8.43 28.93
C PRO A 226 24.91 7.76 29.57
N ASP A 227 25.12 6.58 30.15
CA ASP A 227 24.09 5.78 30.85
C ASP A 227 22.92 5.31 29.96
N ALA A 228 23.14 5.11 28.66
CA ALA A 228 22.19 4.43 27.79
C ALA A 228 22.31 2.91 27.98
N ILE A 229 21.19 2.24 28.24
CA ILE A 229 21.13 0.78 28.39
C ILE A 229 20.91 0.15 27.00
N ASP A 230 20.05 0.77 26.19
CA ASP A 230 19.70 0.28 24.86
C ASP A 230 20.58 0.91 23.76
N ASP A 231 21.23 0.07 22.95
CA ASP A 231 21.93 0.49 21.73
C ASP A 231 20.96 0.61 20.55
N THR A 232 20.40 1.80 20.36
CA THR A 232 19.48 2.14 19.28
C THR A 232 19.80 3.46 18.58
N TRP A 233 19.17 3.65 17.42
CA TRP A 233 19.10 4.93 16.73
C TRP A 233 17.84 5.70 17.14
N ILE A 234 17.95 7.02 17.19
CA ILE A 234 16.86 7.95 17.49
C ILE A 234 16.83 8.99 16.38
N VAL A 235 15.72 9.11 15.68
CA VAL A 235 15.50 10.21 14.72
C VAL A 235 14.57 11.21 15.40
N SER A 236 15.04 12.43 15.63
CA SER A 236 14.25 13.49 16.23
C SER A 236 14.16 14.69 15.30
N THR A 237 13.02 15.37 15.30
CA THR A 237 12.88 16.67 14.64
C THR A 237 12.45 17.71 15.64
N MET A 238 13.03 18.89 15.48
CA MET A 238 12.72 20.08 16.24
C MET A 238 12.92 21.30 15.34
N SER A 239 11.96 22.22 15.39
CA SER A 239 12.01 23.51 14.73
C SER A 239 12.63 24.57 15.63
N GLU A 240 13.20 25.62 15.03
CA GLU A 240 13.68 26.77 15.78
C GLU A 240 12.53 27.50 16.53
N SER A 241 11.33 27.53 15.96
CA SER A 241 10.16 28.12 16.62
C SER A 241 9.83 27.33 17.90
N GLN A 242 9.83 26.01 17.83
CA GLN A 242 9.64 25.13 18.99
C GLN A 242 10.74 25.33 20.04
N ARG A 243 11.99 25.54 19.63
CA ARG A 243 13.09 25.84 20.55
C ARG A 243 12.87 27.15 21.31
N LYS A 244 12.40 28.19 20.62
CA LYS A 244 12.05 29.47 21.25
C LYS A 244 10.89 29.32 22.24
N LEU A 245 9.88 28.53 21.90
CA LEU A 245 8.76 28.24 22.82
C LEU A 245 9.23 27.48 24.05
N LEU A 246 10.09 26.48 23.86
CA LEU A 246 10.64 25.69 24.96
C LEU A 246 11.49 26.55 25.90
N ALA A 247 12.21 27.54 25.37
CA ALA A 247 13.00 28.46 26.17
C ALA A 247 12.16 29.38 27.09
N VAL A 248 10.89 29.62 26.73
CA VAL A 248 9.96 30.47 27.51
C VAL A 248 9.13 29.63 28.50
N GLN A 249 9.23 28.31 28.44
CA GLN A 249 8.41 27.41 29.26
C GLN A 249 8.71 27.59 30.76
N PRO A 250 7.68 27.76 31.63
CA PRO A 250 7.88 27.84 33.07
C PRO A 250 8.36 26.50 33.64
N ILE A 251 9.26 26.58 34.63
CA ILE A 251 9.91 25.42 35.27
C ILE A 251 8.91 24.60 36.10
N ASP A 252 7.87 25.25 36.61
CA ASP A 252 6.85 24.64 37.48
C ASP A 252 5.97 23.63 36.74
N LYS A 253 5.89 23.72 35.40
CA LYS A 253 4.99 22.89 34.59
C LYS A 253 5.76 21.73 33.97
N SER A 254 5.33 20.52 34.27
CA SER A 254 5.96 19.32 33.70
C SER A 254 5.67 19.16 32.21
N LEU A 255 6.68 18.68 31.47
CA LEU A 255 6.51 18.21 30.11
C LEU A 255 6.11 16.73 30.10
N THR A 256 5.33 16.34 29.11
CA THR A 256 4.85 14.97 28.92
C THR A 256 5.39 14.40 27.62
N VAL A 257 6.03 13.24 27.68
CA VAL A 257 6.33 12.43 26.48
C VAL A 257 5.14 11.51 26.25
N GLU A 258 4.39 11.78 25.18
CA GLU A 258 3.21 11.02 24.78
C GLU A 258 3.53 10.09 23.60
N GLY A 259 2.95 8.88 23.64
CA GLY A 259 3.05 7.89 22.57
C GLY A 259 2.80 6.48 23.10
N PRO A 260 3.07 5.45 22.30
CA PRO A 260 3.45 5.51 20.89
C PRO A 260 2.26 5.89 19.99
N PHE A 261 2.53 6.71 18.98
CA PHE A 261 1.62 7.01 17.87
C PHE A 261 2.16 6.40 16.59
N VAL A 262 1.31 6.11 15.61
CA VAL A 262 1.70 5.37 14.40
C VAL A 262 1.67 6.27 13.17
N VAL A 263 2.75 6.25 12.38
CA VAL A 263 2.82 6.88 11.05
C VAL A 263 3.11 5.84 10.00
N TRP A 264 2.35 5.88 8.91
CA TRP A 264 2.54 5.01 7.75
C TRP A 264 3.49 5.63 6.73
N VAL A 265 4.51 4.84 6.37
CA VAL A 265 5.46 5.06 5.28
C VAL A 265 5.29 3.89 4.29
N ASP A 266 4.50 4.13 3.24
CA ASP A 266 4.06 3.10 2.29
C ASP A 266 3.45 1.88 3.01
N LYS A 267 4.06 0.70 2.89
CA LYS A 267 3.63 -0.55 3.53
C LYS A 267 4.08 -0.71 4.99
N TYR A 268 4.99 0.13 5.47
CA TYR A 268 5.54 0.06 6.81
C TYR A 268 4.89 1.09 7.70
N TYR A 269 4.74 0.76 8.98
CA TYR A 269 4.34 1.71 10.00
C TYR A 269 5.49 1.90 10.98
N ILE A 270 5.59 3.11 11.52
CA ILE A 270 6.65 3.52 12.44
C ILE A 270 6.01 4.18 13.63
N ASP A 271 6.46 3.77 14.81
CA ASP A 271 6.05 4.38 16.05
C ASP A 271 6.84 5.67 16.28
N TYR A 272 6.12 6.74 16.59
CA TYR A 272 6.69 8.02 16.96
C TYR A 272 6.13 8.50 18.30
N PHE A 273 6.91 9.36 18.94
CA PHE A 273 6.65 9.92 20.25
C PHE A 273 6.75 11.43 20.16
N VAL A 274 5.99 12.11 21.00
CA VAL A 274 5.89 13.57 20.98
C VAL A 274 6.15 14.12 22.37
N LEU A 275 6.95 15.18 22.45
CA LEU A 275 7.15 15.98 23.65
C LEU A 275 6.12 17.10 23.68
N LYS A 276 5.16 16.96 24.57
CA LYS A 276 4.01 17.85 24.72
C LYS A 276 4.06 18.60 26.05
N GLY A 277 3.75 19.88 26.04
CA GLY A 277 3.49 20.67 27.25
C GLY A 277 2.04 21.12 27.36
N GLU A 278 1.74 21.78 28.47
CA GLU A 278 0.44 22.41 28.69
C GLU A 278 0.14 23.51 27.67
N THR A 279 -1.16 23.78 27.49
CA THR A 279 -1.64 24.82 26.58
C THR A 279 -1.26 26.20 27.08
N ILE A 280 -0.77 27.04 26.16
CA ILE A 280 -0.58 28.47 26.40
C ILE A 280 -1.86 29.17 25.96
N LYS A 281 -2.66 29.63 26.91
CA LYS A 281 -3.88 30.39 26.60
C LYS A 281 -3.49 31.74 26.01
N ARG A 282 -3.57 31.86 24.68
CA ARG A 282 -3.47 33.13 23.94
C ARG A 282 -4.79 33.36 23.21
N GLU A 283 -5.16 34.62 23.07
CA GLU A 283 -6.26 34.99 22.17
C GLU A 283 -5.80 34.70 20.74
N ILE A 284 -6.34 33.64 20.14
CA ILE A 284 -6.05 33.32 18.75
C ILE A 284 -6.81 34.31 17.87
N ILE A 285 -6.08 35.21 17.22
CA ILE A 285 -6.66 36.04 16.18
C ILE A 285 -6.48 35.28 14.87
N TYR A 286 -7.39 34.37 14.56
CA TYR A 286 -7.63 34.07 13.15
C TYR A 286 -8.47 35.21 12.60
N GLU A 287 -7.84 36.35 12.35
CA GLU A 287 -8.43 37.33 11.45
C GLU A 287 -8.41 36.66 10.08
N ASN A 288 -9.60 36.40 9.53
CA ASN A 288 -9.70 36.07 8.13
C ASN A 288 -9.07 37.23 7.37
N TYR A 289 -7.93 37.01 6.71
CA TYR A 289 -7.20 38.06 6.02
C TYR A 289 -8.09 38.79 4.98
N ASP A 290 -9.15 38.14 4.51
CA ASP A 290 -10.12 38.69 3.57
C ASP A 290 -11.30 39.46 4.23
N ASP A 291 -11.43 39.46 5.57
CA ASP A 291 -12.48 40.18 6.28
C ASP A 291 -12.10 41.64 6.57
N ILE A 292 -12.53 42.54 5.69
CA ILE A 292 -12.31 43.99 5.78
C ILE A 292 -13.20 44.70 6.82
N THR A 293 -14.12 44.00 7.48
CA THR A 293 -15.12 44.63 8.39
C THR A 293 -14.46 45.31 9.59
N LYS A 294 -13.27 44.86 9.98
CA LYS A 294 -12.51 45.37 11.14
C LYS A 294 -11.16 45.97 10.74
N LEU A 295 -11.04 46.49 9.51
CA LEU A 295 -9.79 47.08 9.03
C LEU A 295 -9.44 48.33 9.87
N LYS A 296 -8.46 48.19 10.76
CA LYS A 296 -7.94 49.28 11.59
C LYS A 296 -6.89 50.07 10.82
N ILE A 297 -7.06 51.39 10.73
CA ILE A 297 -6.13 52.28 10.01
C ILE A 297 -4.83 52.41 10.84
N PRO A 298 -3.65 52.03 10.31
CA PRO A 298 -2.41 51.94 11.07
C PRO A 298 -1.95 53.25 11.74
N PHE A 299 -2.40 54.40 11.21
CA PHE A 299 -1.99 55.73 11.68
C PHE A 299 -2.65 56.16 13.00
N TRP A 300 -3.81 55.59 13.37
CA TRP A 300 -4.65 56.10 14.47
C TRP A 300 -4.65 55.21 15.72
N GLU A 301 -4.13 53.98 15.64
CA GLU A 301 -4.07 53.05 16.79
C GLU A 301 -2.63 52.78 17.24
N LYS A 302 -2.43 52.73 18.57
CA LYS A 302 -1.23 52.11 19.15
C LYS A 302 -1.16 50.69 18.60
N HIS A 303 -0.03 50.36 17.96
CA HIS A 303 0.17 49.04 17.36
C HIS A 303 0.12 47.99 18.48
N ASN A 304 -1.06 47.41 18.69
CA ASN A 304 -1.21 46.22 19.52
C ASN A 304 -0.67 45.04 18.70
N PHE A 305 0.66 44.93 18.63
CA PHE A 305 1.34 43.77 18.06
C PHE A 305 1.02 42.57 18.93
N LYS A 306 -0.11 41.92 18.68
CA LYS A 306 -0.44 40.64 19.27
C LYS A 306 0.50 39.62 18.63
N ILE A 307 1.24 38.90 19.46
CA ILE A 307 2.24 37.93 19.03
C ILE A 307 1.50 36.81 18.28
N PRO A 308 1.86 36.51 17.01
CA PRO A 308 1.20 35.46 16.27
C PRO A 308 1.41 34.11 16.96
N VAL A 309 0.33 33.33 17.05
CA VAL A 309 0.37 31.97 17.58
C VAL A 309 1.14 31.10 16.57
N THR A 310 2.11 30.34 17.06
CA THR A 310 2.87 29.43 16.21
C THR A 310 2.02 28.20 15.87
N ILE A 311 2.31 27.56 14.74
CA ILE A 311 1.65 26.31 14.33
C ILE A 311 1.84 25.14 15.31
N HIS A 312 2.70 25.29 16.33
CA HIS A 312 3.02 24.29 17.35
C HIS A 312 2.26 24.50 18.67
N GLU A 313 1.52 25.60 18.78
CA GLU A 313 0.62 25.90 19.89
C GLU A 313 -0.80 25.52 19.48
N GLN A 314 -1.30 24.38 19.98
CA GLN A 314 -2.64 23.86 19.71
C GLN A 314 -3.54 23.96 20.94
N GLU A 315 -4.85 23.80 20.73
CA GLU A 315 -5.86 23.78 21.79
C GLU A 315 -5.63 22.67 22.82
N ASP A 316 -5.01 21.55 22.42
CA ASP A 316 -4.72 20.40 23.29
C ASP A 316 -3.41 20.53 24.07
N GLY A 317 -2.47 21.36 23.59
CA GLY A 317 -1.14 21.54 24.19
C GLY A 317 -0.13 22.13 23.21
N VAL A 318 1.07 22.40 23.70
CA VAL A 318 2.20 22.86 22.88
C VAL A 318 3.11 21.69 22.55
N TYR A 319 3.41 21.50 21.26
CA TYR A 319 4.27 20.44 20.77
C TYR A 319 5.69 20.94 20.54
N TYR A 320 6.66 20.46 21.31
CA TYR A 320 8.04 20.97 21.25
C TYR A 320 8.97 20.16 20.35
N ALA A 321 8.79 18.84 20.31
CA ALA A 321 9.64 17.96 19.53
C ALA A 321 8.92 16.64 19.29
N MET A 322 9.33 15.92 18.24
CA MET A 322 8.91 14.54 18.02
C MET A 322 10.13 13.67 17.71
N CYS A 323 10.00 12.37 17.97
CA CYS A 323 11.02 11.39 17.63
C CYS A 323 10.45 10.04 17.23
N ALA A 324 11.25 9.26 16.51
CA ALA A 324 11.07 7.84 16.27
C ALA A 324 12.33 7.11 16.77
N THR A 325 12.13 5.96 17.42
CA THR A 325 13.22 5.18 18.03
C THR A 325 13.20 3.74 17.55
N GLY A 326 14.35 3.07 17.60
CA GLY A 326 14.46 1.67 17.16
C GLY A 326 13.70 0.67 18.04
N THR A 327 13.84 0.75 19.37
CA THR A 327 13.24 -0.23 20.30
C THR A 327 11.94 0.25 20.94
N SER A 328 11.55 1.53 20.75
CA SER A 328 10.36 2.12 21.39
C SER A 328 10.33 1.95 22.92
N SER A 329 11.51 1.76 23.53
CA SER A 329 11.66 1.52 24.97
C SER A 329 11.63 2.82 25.75
N LYS A 330 11.29 2.72 27.04
CA LYS A 330 11.35 3.87 27.95
C LYS A 330 12.77 4.44 28.06
N ASP A 331 13.78 3.57 28.01
CA ASP A 331 15.20 3.98 28.06
C ASP A 331 15.62 4.76 26.82
N SER A 332 15.18 4.33 25.62
CA SER A 332 15.43 5.05 24.38
C SER A 332 14.82 6.46 24.39
N LEU A 333 13.64 6.62 24.99
CA LEU A 333 12.99 7.93 25.14
C LEU A 333 13.69 8.81 26.17
N LEU A 334 14.21 8.22 27.24
CA LEU A 334 15.02 8.95 28.23
C LEU A 334 16.31 9.44 27.57
N SER A 335 16.99 8.57 26.81
CA SER A 335 18.17 8.92 26.01
C SER A 335 17.86 10.02 24.99
N TRP A 336 16.68 10.01 24.38
CA TRP A 336 16.23 11.09 23.51
C TRP A 336 16.13 12.44 24.23
N ILE A 337 15.55 12.48 25.43
CA ILE A 337 15.48 13.71 26.24
C ILE A 337 16.90 14.21 26.60
N ARG A 338 17.82 13.30 26.95
CA ARG A 338 19.23 13.65 27.19
C ARG A 338 19.90 14.25 25.95
N CYS A 339 19.61 13.74 24.75
CA CYS A 339 20.09 14.35 23.50
C CYS A 339 19.52 15.75 23.29
N LEU A 340 18.23 15.96 23.57
CA LEU A 340 17.60 17.28 23.46
C LEU A 340 18.14 18.29 24.48
N GLN A 341 18.55 17.83 25.67
CA GLN A 341 19.16 18.67 26.71
C GLN A 341 20.46 19.34 26.23
N LYS A 342 21.26 18.67 25.38
CA LYS A 342 22.50 19.24 24.81
C LYS A 342 22.22 20.52 24.01
N THR A 343 21.07 20.58 23.35
CA THR A 343 20.64 21.74 22.56
C THR A 343 19.83 22.74 23.40
N ASN A 344 19.08 22.24 24.39
CA ASN A 344 18.14 23.02 25.19
C ASN A 344 18.34 22.77 26.70
N PRO A 345 19.12 23.60 27.41
CA PRO A 345 19.46 23.36 28.82
C PRO A 345 18.26 23.48 29.78
N ILE A 346 17.15 24.09 29.34
CA ILE A 346 15.93 24.20 30.15
C ILE A 346 15.34 22.83 30.51
N LEU A 347 15.54 21.82 29.67
CA LEU A 347 15.05 20.45 29.90
C LEU A 347 15.73 19.75 31.08
N GLU A 348 16.81 20.31 31.64
CA GLU A 348 17.42 19.80 32.87
C GLU A 348 16.65 20.26 34.12
N LYS A 349 16.02 21.44 34.06
CA LYS A 349 15.28 22.03 35.16
C LYS A 349 13.81 21.62 35.18
N VAL A 350 13.24 21.40 33.99
CA VAL A 350 11.81 21.09 33.83
C VAL A 350 11.56 19.59 34.07
N PRO A 351 10.61 19.21 34.92
CA PRO A 351 10.28 17.80 35.13
C PRO A 351 9.63 17.19 33.88
N VAL A 352 10.15 16.05 33.42
CA VAL A 352 9.61 15.30 32.27
C VAL A 352 8.91 14.03 32.76
N THR A 353 7.66 13.85 32.35
CA THR A 353 6.81 12.70 32.69
C THR A 353 6.54 11.85 31.43
N PHE A 354 6.52 10.53 31.57
CA PHE A 354 6.29 9.62 30.45
C PHE A 354 4.87 9.05 30.51
N LYS A 355 4.06 9.37 29.50
CA LYS A 355 2.70 8.84 29.32
C LYS A 355 2.70 7.84 28.17
N LEU A 356 3.27 6.67 28.43
CA LEU A 356 3.34 5.60 27.44
C LEU A 356 2.09 4.74 27.50
N LYS A 357 1.35 4.65 26.39
CA LYS A 357 0.29 3.65 26.25
C LYS A 357 0.96 2.29 26.02
N SER A 358 0.60 1.29 26.82
CA SER A 358 1.08 -0.08 26.59
C SER A 358 0.51 -0.57 25.26
N ILE A 359 1.34 -0.69 24.23
CA ILE A 359 0.98 -1.47 23.05
C ILE A 359 0.93 -2.94 23.50
N LYS A 360 -0.27 -3.54 23.48
CA LYS A 360 -0.39 -4.98 23.27
C LYS A 360 -0.49 -5.16 21.76
N ASN A 361 0.56 -5.66 21.09
CA ASN A 361 0.51 -6.50 19.88
C ASN A 361 1.88 -6.62 19.21
N GLU A 362 2.09 -7.80 18.65
CA GLU A 362 3.31 -8.38 18.11
C GLU A 362 4.10 -7.42 17.21
N GLN A 363 5.33 -7.15 17.65
CA GLN A 363 6.33 -6.45 16.88
C GLN A 363 6.68 -7.27 15.63
N LEU A 364 6.12 -6.92 14.48
CA LEU A 364 6.80 -7.15 13.21
C LEU A 364 7.93 -6.12 13.10
N TYR A 365 8.92 -6.22 14.00
CA TYR A 365 10.24 -5.71 13.66
C TYR A 365 10.59 -6.35 12.32
N ILE A 366 10.96 -5.51 11.35
CA ILE A 366 11.74 -5.97 10.21
C ILE A 366 12.90 -6.72 10.84
N LYS A 367 12.86 -8.06 10.80
CA LYS A 367 14.00 -8.87 11.16
C LYS A 367 15.11 -8.32 10.27
N ASN A 368 16.16 -7.79 10.89
CA ASN A 368 17.42 -7.66 10.21
C ASN A 368 17.80 -9.08 9.83
N ASP A 369 17.43 -9.52 8.64
CA ASP A 369 17.88 -10.78 8.07
C ASP A 369 19.39 -10.65 7.95
N LYS A 370 20.09 -11.17 8.98
CA LYS A 370 21.44 -11.66 8.81
C LYS A 370 21.34 -12.71 7.71
N LYS A 371 21.69 -12.34 6.48
CA LYS A 371 21.94 -13.32 5.43
C LYS A 371 22.83 -14.41 6.03
N PRO A 372 22.44 -15.70 5.98
CA PRO A 372 23.35 -16.74 6.37
C PRO A 372 24.57 -16.68 5.47
N ASP A 373 25.76 -16.77 6.08
CA ASP A 373 27.04 -16.78 5.42
C ASP A 373 27.00 -17.70 4.20
N VAL A 374 27.18 -17.10 3.02
CA VAL A 374 27.50 -17.83 1.81
C VAL A 374 28.83 -18.52 2.11
N LYS A 375 28.77 -19.82 2.42
CA LYS A 375 29.95 -20.68 2.37
C LYS A 375 30.55 -20.51 0.98
N GLN A 376 31.66 -19.79 0.92
CA GLN A 376 32.54 -19.78 -0.24
C GLN A 376 32.86 -21.25 -0.53
N ILE A 377 32.37 -21.73 -1.67
CA ILE A 377 32.80 -23.00 -2.23
C ILE A 377 34.28 -22.80 -2.57
N SER A 378 35.15 -23.40 -1.77
CA SER A 378 36.58 -23.52 -2.05
C SER A 378 36.74 -24.21 -3.40
N GLY A 379 37.26 -23.48 -4.38
CA GLY A 379 37.76 -24.07 -5.61
C GLY A 379 39.01 -24.90 -5.29
N ASN A 380 38.85 -26.22 -5.24
CA ASN A 380 39.93 -27.16 -5.45
C ASN A 380 39.63 -27.88 -6.77
N VAL A 381 40.20 -27.35 -7.86
CA VAL A 381 40.48 -28.17 -9.04
C VAL A 381 41.88 -28.70 -8.82
N ASP A 382 41.96 -29.91 -8.28
CA ASP A 382 43.20 -30.68 -8.26
C ASP A 382 43.59 -30.98 -9.70
N ALA A 383 44.75 -30.46 -10.08
CA ALA A 383 45.53 -30.95 -11.20
C ALA A 383 46.18 -32.27 -10.78
N THR A 384 45.78 -33.38 -11.41
CA THR A 384 46.61 -34.59 -11.51
C THR A 384 46.27 -35.33 -12.80
N GLU A 385 47.20 -35.27 -13.75
CA GLU A 385 47.77 -36.39 -14.51
C GLU A 385 46.90 -37.65 -14.66
N LYS A 386 46.40 -37.87 -15.88
CA LYS A 386 46.78 -39.00 -16.76
C LYS A 386 46.24 -38.82 -18.17
#